data_AF-A0A1X2LE67-F1
#
_entry.id   AF-A0A1X2LE67-F1
#
_cell.length_a   1.000
_cell.length_b   1.000
_cell.length_c   1.000
_cell.angle_alpha   90.00
_cell.angle_beta   90.00
_cell.angle_gamma   90.00
#
_symmetry.space_group_name_H-M   'P 1'
#
loop_
_entity.id
_entity.type
_entity.pdbx_description
1 polymer ?
#
loop_
_entity_poly.entity_id
_entity_poly.type
_entity_poly.pdbx_seq_one_letter_code
_entity_poly.pdbx_strand_id
1 'polypeptide(L)'
;MNNHEHKTLENRLRREAKRKGFLLRRNRTRDRSADNYGMYVLIGDSAGNRHTGAAAAPNAFLRGEGDTLENIAQELANCHW
;
A
#
# COMPACT_ATOMS: atom_id res chain seq x y z
N MET A 1 -1.54 -15.09 -10.98
CA MET A 1 -0.27 -14.76 -10.31
C MET A 1 -0.05 -15.75 -9.19
N ASN A 2 1.08 -16.45 -9.16
CA ASN A 2 1.39 -17.35 -8.04
C ASN A 2 1.87 -16.55 -6.81
N ASN A 3 1.84 -17.17 -5.63
CA ASN A 3 2.14 -16.47 -4.36
C ASN A 3 3.58 -15.90 -4.33
N HIS A 4 4.50 -16.48 -5.10
CA HIS A 4 5.88 -16.02 -5.23
C HIS A 4 5.99 -14.77 -6.11
N GLU A 5 5.37 -14.77 -7.29
CA GLU A 5 5.26 -13.60 -8.16
C GLU A 5 4.63 -12.42 -7.42
N HIS A 6 3.54 -12.67 -6.68
CA HIS A 6 2.82 -11.65 -5.92
C HIS A 6 3.73 -10.97 -4.89
N LYS A 7 4.51 -11.76 -4.15
CA LYS A 7 5.49 -11.25 -3.18
C LYS A 7 6.63 -10.47 -3.85
N THR A 8 7.06 -10.91 -5.03
CA THR A 8 8.09 -10.21 -5.82
C THR A 8 7.59 -8.85 -6.30
N LEU A 9 6.37 -8.78 -6.83
CA LEU A 9 5.73 -7.52 -7.23
C LEU A 9 5.55 -6.58 -6.03
N GLU A 10 5.01 -7.08 -4.92
CA GLU A 10 4.83 -6.29 -3.69
C GLU A 10 6.14 -5.67 -3.22
N ASN A 11 7.24 -6.44 -3.21
CA ASN A 11 8.56 -5.94 -2.81
C ASN A 11 9.12 -4.92 -3.80
N ARG A 12 8.87 -5.09 -5.11
CA ARG A 12 9.26 -4.13 -6.15
C ARG A 12 8.52 -2.80 -5.93
N LEU A 13 7.20 -2.85 -5.77
CA LEU A 13 6.36 -1.66 -5.57
C LEU A 13 6.68 -0.96 -4.24
N ARG A 14 7.02 -1.69 -3.18
CA ARG A 14 7.51 -1.09 -1.92
C ARG A 14 8.77 -0.25 -2.12
N ARG A 15 9.72 -0.74 -2.91
CA ARG A 15 10.97 -0.01 -3.20
C ARG A 15 10.68 1.22 -4.06
N GLU A 16 9.79 1.08 -5.02
CA GLU A 16 9.38 2.18 -5.89
C GLU A 16 8.62 3.27 -5.13
N ALA A 17 7.61 2.90 -4.34
CA ALA A 17 6.91 3.78 -3.42
C ALA A 17 7.91 4.54 -2.53
N LYS A 18 8.85 3.83 -1.89
CA LYS A 18 9.86 4.45 -1.03
C LYS A 18 10.74 5.46 -1.79
N ARG A 19 11.14 5.17 -3.03
CA ARG A 19 11.91 6.11 -3.87
C ARG A 19 11.11 7.38 -4.18
N LYS A 20 9.79 7.26 -4.30
CA LYS A 20 8.87 8.37 -4.55
C LYS A 20 8.38 9.05 -3.26
N GLY A 21 8.89 8.66 -2.08
CA GLY A 21 8.47 9.24 -0.80
C GLY A 21 7.13 8.71 -0.28
N PHE A 22 6.81 7.44 -0.54
CA PHE A 22 5.60 6.77 -0.05
C PHE A 22 5.91 5.44 0.66
N LEU A 23 4.98 5.00 1.50
CA LEU A 23 4.97 3.70 2.18
C LEU A 23 3.79 2.87 1.69
N LEU A 24 4.08 1.70 1.11
CA LEU A 24 3.06 0.71 0.72
C LEU A 24 2.72 -0.22 1.89
N ARG A 25 1.47 -0.20 2.35
CA ARG A 25 0.97 -1.03 3.46
C ARG A 25 -0.15 -1.94 3.01
N ARG A 26 -0.11 -3.20 3.44
CA ARG A 26 -1.17 -4.19 3.22
C ARG A 26 -2.10 -4.23 4.43
N ASN A 27 -3.40 -4.35 4.20
CA ASN A 27 -4.35 -4.66 5.28
C ASN A 27 -4.06 -6.06 5.85
N ARG A 28 -3.97 -6.15 7.18
CA ARG A 28 -3.71 -7.40 7.91
C ARG A 28 -4.96 -7.96 8.59
N THR A 29 -6.15 -7.48 8.24
CA THR A 29 -7.40 -8.05 8.76
C THR A 29 -7.45 -9.56 8.52
N ARG A 30 -7.85 -10.30 9.56
CA ARG A 30 -8.02 -11.76 9.50
C ARG A 30 -9.36 -12.15 8.90
N ASP A 31 -10.32 -11.25 8.95
CA ASP A 31 -11.64 -11.45 8.38
C ASP A 31 -11.57 -11.39 6.86
N ARG A 32 -11.85 -12.51 6.21
CA ARG A 32 -11.84 -12.63 4.74
C ARG A 32 -13.07 -11.99 4.08
N SER A 33 -14.12 -11.73 4.85
CA SER A 33 -15.34 -11.09 4.37
C SER A 33 -15.29 -9.57 4.43
N ALA A 34 -14.26 -8.99 5.07
CA ALA A 34 -14.06 -7.56 5.06
C ALA A 34 -13.72 -7.06 3.65
N ASP A 35 -14.37 -5.99 3.20
CA ASP A 35 -14.16 -5.38 1.86
C ASP A 35 -12.70 -5.03 1.59
N ASN A 36 -11.95 -4.72 2.65
CA ASN A 36 -10.54 -4.35 2.59
C ASN A 36 -9.58 -5.53 2.76
N TYR A 37 -10.06 -6.78 2.78
CA TYR A 37 -9.21 -7.96 2.95
C TYR A 37 -8.24 -8.10 1.77
N GLY A 38 -6.94 -8.11 2.08
CA GLY A 38 -5.90 -8.25 1.06
C GLY A 38 -5.58 -6.97 0.28
N MET A 39 -6.24 -5.85 0.57
CA MET A 39 -5.99 -4.55 -0.08
C MET A 39 -4.70 -3.88 0.43
N TYR A 40 -4.23 -2.91 -0.34
CA TYR A 40 -3.02 -2.14 -0.13
C TYR A 40 -3.30 -0.64 -0.17
N VAL A 41 -2.51 0.16 0.54
CA VAL A 41 -2.59 1.63 0.55
C VAL A 41 -1.20 2.24 0.41
N LEU A 42 -1.11 3.36 -0.32
CA LEU A 42 0.06 4.24 -0.36
C LEU A 42 -0.12 5.36 0.66
N ILE A 43 0.93 5.63 1.44
CA ILE A 43 0.93 6.65 2.48
C ILE A 43 2.14 7.54 2.27
N GLY A 44 1.98 8.87 2.30
CA GLY A 44 3.10 9.80 2.20
C GLY A 44 4.14 9.57 3.30
N ASP A 45 5.40 9.37 2.90
CA ASP A 45 6.58 9.23 3.75
C ASP A 45 7.19 10.61 4.02
N SER A 46 6.47 11.49 4.72
CA SER A 46 7.01 12.78 5.13
C SER A 46 8.02 12.58 6.27
N ALA A 47 9.22 13.16 6.13
CA ALA A 47 10.39 12.99 7.01
C ALA A 47 10.21 13.37 8.50
N GLY A 48 8.99 13.72 8.95
CA GLY A 48 8.58 13.88 10.35
C GLY A 48 7.79 12.71 10.94
N ASN A 49 7.41 11.70 10.16
CA ASN A 49 6.54 10.59 10.59
C ASN A 49 7.28 9.46 11.32
N ARG A 50 8.13 9.78 12.30
CA ARG A 50 8.73 8.74 13.17
C ARG A 50 7.67 7.96 13.97
N HIS A 51 6.43 8.46 14.07
CA HIS A 51 5.29 7.71 14.66
C HIS A 51 3.92 7.83 13.94
N THR A 52 3.74 8.70 12.93
CA THR A 52 2.41 9.05 12.36
C THR A 52 2.02 8.34 11.06
N GLY A 53 2.65 7.22 10.70
CA GLY A 53 2.18 6.33 9.61
C GLY A 53 1.33 5.15 10.10
N ALA A 54 1.35 4.84 11.40
CA ALA A 54 0.69 3.66 11.96
C ALA A 54 -0.84 3.77 11.95
N ALA A 55 -1.39 4.98 12.15
CA ALA A 55 -2.82 5.26 12.06
C ALA A 55 -3.27 5.65 10.64
N ALA A 56 -2.36 6.12 9.79
CA ALA A 56 -2.67 6.49 8.41
C ALA A 56 -3.14 5.28 7.57
N ALA A 57 -2.53 4.10 7.76
CA ALA A 57 -2.97 2.88 7.10
C ALA A 57 -4.38 2.45 7.52
N PRO A 58 -4.68 2.23 8.81
CA PRO A 58 -6.02 1.90 9.27
C PRO A 58 -7.07 2.91 8.83
N ASN A 59 -6.77 4.22 8.91
CA ASN A 59 -7.71 5.27 8.49
C ASN A 59 -7.95 5.26 6.97
N ALA A 60 -6.93 5.02 6.16
CA ALA A 60 -7.08 4.87 4.71
C ALA A 60 -7.98 3.68 4.36
N PHE A 61 -7.80 2.53 5.03
CA PHE A 61 -8.70 1.39 4.85
C PHE A 61 -10.13 1.69 5.32
N LEU A 62 -10.31 2.39 6.45
CA LEU A 62 -11.65 2.81 6.91
C LEU A 62 -12.33 3.77 5.94
N ARG A 63 -11.56 4.59 5.21
CA ARG A 63 -12.06 5.50 4.17
C ARG A 63 -12.28 4.81 2.81
N GLY A 64 -11.96 3.52 2.70
CA GLY A 64 -12.11 2.77 1.44
C GLY A 64 -11.03 3.12 0.40
N GLU A 65 -9.90 3.69 0.82
CA GLU A 65 -8.76 4.03 -0.05
C GLU A 65 -7.87 2.80 -0.35
N GLY A 66 -8.27 1.61 0.12
CA GLY A 66 -7.56 0.37 -0.13
C GLY A 66 -7.75 -0.10 -1.57
N ASP A 67 -6.65 -0.44 -2.23
CA ASP A 67 -6.66 -0.92 -3.61
C ASP A 67 -5.79 -2.18 -3.81
N THR A 68 -5.95 -2.80 -4.97
CA THR A 68 -5.16 -3.95 -5.42
C THR A 68 -3.72 -3.55 -5.75
N LEU A 69 -2.81 -4.53 -5.74
CA LEU A 69 -1.41 -4.30 -6.11
C LEU A 69 -1.26 -3.83 -7.55
N GLU A 70 -2.13 -4.30 -8.44
CA GLU A 70 -2.15 -3.93 -9.85
C GLU A 70 -2.50 -2.45 -10.04
N ASN A 71 -3.50 -1.94 -9.32
CA ASN A 71 -3.87 -0.53 -9.38
C ASN A 71 -2.80 0.36 -8.72
N ILE A 72 -2.25 -0.06 -7.57
CA ILE A 72 -1.11 0.63 -6.93
C ILE A 72 0.08 0.70 -7.90
N ALA A 73 0.32 -0.35 -8.69
CA ALA A 73 1.37 -0.34 -9.71
C ALA A 73 1.10 0.69 -10.80
N GLN A 74 -0.15 0.81 -11.27
CA GLN A 74 -0.54 1.84 -12.24
C GLN A 74 -0.43 3.24 -11.65
N GLU A 75 -0.89 3.45 -10.42
CA GLU A 75 -0.78 4.73 -9.71
C GLU A 75 0.69 5.15 -9.57
N LEU A 76 1.56 4.23 -9.14
CA LEU A 76 2.99 4.48 -9.07
C LEU A 76 3.60 4.72 -10.46
N ALA A 77 3.21 3.99 -11.50
CA ALA A 77 3.72 4.21 -12.86
C ALA A 77 3.31 5.58 -13.43
N ASN A 78 2.07 6.02 -13.15
CA ASN A 78 1.51 7.27 -13.66
C ASN A 78 1.86 8.49 -12.79
N CYS A 79 2.34 8.29 -11.56
CA CYS A 79 2.88 9.34 -10.70
C CYS A 79 4.19 9.90 -11.28
N HIS A 80 4.07 10.90 -12.16
CA HIS A 80 5.15 11.84 -12.50
C HIS A 80 5.22 12.92 -11.42
N TRP A 81 6.24 12.86 -10.56
CA TRP A 81 6.57 13.88 -9.56
C TRP A 81 7.95 14.43 -9.87
#